data_AF-F4R376-F1
#
_entry.id   AF-F4R376-F1
#
_cell.length_a   1.000
_cell.length_b   1.000
_cell.length_c   1.000
_cell.angle_alpha   90.00
_cell.angle_beta   90.00
_cell.angle_gamma   90.00
#
_symmetry.space_group_name_H-M   'P 1'
#
loop_
_entity.id
_entity.type
_entity.pdbx_description
1 polymer ?
#
loop_
_entity_poly.entity_id
_entity_poly.type
_entity_poly.pdbx_seq_one_letter_code
_entity_poly.pdbx_strand_id
1 'polypeptide(L)'
;MMLRMKDMKKLFTDSQMKLDRLLQDPGYTIEYIKAQWARQRECQLKAIDTGSMKALTEKVAHLVGLEENLYESQQELRELRRQRRHIRSEANEERIMCLPNSLTLIEEEINSVISELGAEEFRNIPGAASAHGKSVIRIRVSKGRLYEAKVGVLEESKQANLRAAYERQVSGHNKSFPRKQIECPEFEDMKSLPIDDSFWDFGHLTHPEEPWATDSRLQDGIKWYLEVTHSKDELRRVGRECRQSMNWAIETNKKISDLKNIVYSNDDTLENENNKWVMGLLMSDRAHTKEWLAECREVLMSLLSNLTQTHCRLWMSWNRRLSTVLSETRHDTNLSIAEEETRKKQWDGVIVHVKEVWETIVQAPNITAEDVDSDVEEIEGLLDVDELLGGIDPYEMVNPNEDLV
;
A
#
# COMPACT_ATOMS: atom_id res chain seq x y z
N MET A 1 6.25 -7.92 10.46
CA MET A 1 5.48 -9.03 11.05
C MET A 1 5.00 -8.69 12.46
N MET A 2 5.90 -8.44 13.43
CA MET A 2 5.50 -8.09 14.83
C MET A 2 4.54 -6.90 14.93
N LEU A 3 4.85 -5.77 14.29
CA LEU A 3 3.98 -4.58 14.31
C LEU A 3 2.59 -4.89 13.73
N ARG A 4 2.56 -5.43 12.50
CA ARG A 4 1.32 -5.91 11.85
C ARG A 4 0.50 -6.85 12.75
N MET A 5 1.14 -7.77 13.47
CA MET A 5 0.46 -8.67 14.40
C MET A 5 -0.15 -7.91 15.59
N LYS A 6 0.61 -7.01 16.24
CA LYS A 6 0.12 -6.19 17.36
C LYS A 6 -1.07 -5.32 16.91
N ASP A 7 -0.96 -4.68 15.75
CA ASP A 7 -2.02 -3.83 15.19
C ASP A 7 -3.29 -4.64 14.90
N MET A 8 -3.16 -5.80 14.27
CA MET A 8 -4.30 -6.67 13.97
C MET A 8 -4.93 -7.25 15.23
N LYS A 9 -4.16 -7.53 16.28
CA LYS A 9 -4.70 -7.95 17.59
C LYS A 9 -5.51 -6.84 18.23
N LYS A 10 -4.98 -5.62 18.23
CA LYS A 10 -5.69 -4.44 18.75
C LYS A 10 -6.98 -4.19 17.97
N LEU A 11 -6.92 -4.22 16.64
CA LEU A 11 -8.10 -4.10 15.80
C LEU A 11 -9.11 -5.21 16.10
N PHE A 12 -8.65 -6.45 16.25
CA PHE A 12 -9.50 -7.58 16.59
C PHE A 12 -10.22 -7.35 17.92
N THR A 13 -9.51 -6.99 18.99
CA THR A 13 -10.11 -6.77 20.31
C THR A 13 -11.10 -5.62 20.28
N ASP A 14 -10.72 -4.49 19.67
CA ASP A 14 -11.54 -3.28 19.63
C ASP A 14 -12.83 -3.52 18.83
N SER A 15 -12.72 -4.12 17.65
CA SER A 15 -13.88 -4.39 16.78
C SER A 15 -14.75 -5.52 17.35
N GLN A 16 -14.16 -6.55 17.98
CA GLN A 16 -14.93 -7.61 18.65
C GLN A 16 -15.73 -7.04 19.83
N MET A 17 -15.13 -6.18 20.66
CA MET A 17 -15.84 -5.53 21.77
C MET A 17 -17.00 -4.67 21.29
N LYS A 18 -16.83 -3.93 20.19
CA LYS A 18 -17.89 -3.11 19.58
C LYS A 18 -19.01 -3.99 19.00
N LEU A 19 -18.64 -5.07 18.31
CA LEU A 19 -19.59 -6.03 17.77
C LEU A 19 -20.39 -6.72 18.89
N ASP A 20 -19.74 -7.17 19.96
CA ASP A 20 -20.39 -7.82 21.09
C ASP A 20 -21.41 -6.90 21.77
N ARG A 21 -21.13 -5.60 21.88
CA ARG A 21 -22.10 -4.60 22.37
C ARG A 21 -23.32 -4.47 21.45
N LEU A 22 -23.12 -4.53 20.14
CA LEU A 22 -24.24 -4.47 19.18
C LEU A 22 -25.12 -5.72 19.26
N LEU A 23 -24.50 -6.89 19.44
CA LEU A 23 -25.20 -8.18 19.54
C LEU A 23 -26.01 -8.34 20.83
N GLN A 24 -25.88 -7.43 21.81
CA GLN A 24 -26.77 -7.38 22.98
C GLN A 24 -28.19 -6.99 22.61
N ASP A 25 -28.37 -6.25 21.50
CA ASP A 25 -29.68 -5.90 20.99
C ASP A 25 -30.26 -7.09 20.18
N PRO A 26 -31.45 -7.61 20.54
CA PRO A 26 -32.02 -8.81 19.91
C PRO A 26 -32.38 -8.63 18.41
N GLY A 27 -32.34 -7.39 17.90
CA GLY A 27 -32.55 -7.08 16.49
C GLY A 27 -31.31 -7.31 15.61
N TYR A 28 -30.11 -7.40 16.19
CA TYR A 28 -28.86 -7.55 15.45
C TYR A 28 -28.21 -8.89 15.81
N THR A 29 -28.34 -9.87 14.92
CA THR A 29 -27.64 -11.16 15.04
C THR A 29 -26.49 -11.23 14.05
N ILE A 30 -25.50 -12.09 14.32
CA ILE A 30 -24.37 -12.32 13.40
C ILE A 30 -24.90 -12.82 12.05
N GLU A 31 -25.89 -13.70 12.05
CA GLU A 31 -26.54 -14.22 10.84
C GLU A 31 -27.22 -13.11 10.05
N TYR A 32 -27.91 -12.19 10.74
CA TYR A 32 -28.55 -11.06 10.10
C TYR A 32 -27.53 -10.10 9.47
N ILE A 33 -26.47 -9.74 10.19
CA ILE A 33 -25.38 -8.87 9.68
C ILE A 33 -24.71 -9.52 8.46
N LYS A 34 -24.42 -10.83 8.53
CA LYS A 34 -23.85 -11.59 7.40
C LYS A 34 -24.79 -11.59 6.18
N ALA A 35 -26.09 -11.80 6.40
CA ALA A 35 -27.08 -11.81 5.33
C ALA A 35 -27.20 -10.41 4.68
N GLN A 36 -27.19 -9.35 5.48
CA GLN A 36 -27.20 -7.97 5.00
C GLN A 36 -25.94 -7.63 4.20
N TRP A 37 -24.76 -8.07 4.65
CA TRP A 37 -23.52 -7.96 3.88
C TRP A 37 -23.57 -8.74 2.55
N ALA A 38 -24.08 -9.98 2.56
CA ALA A 38 -24.24 -10.75 1.34
C ALA A 38 -25.20 -10.07 0.35
N ARG A 39 -26.29 -9.51 0.87
CA ARG A 39 -27.28 -8.74 0.10
C ARG A 39 -26.67 -7.47 -0.50
N GLN A 40 -25.89 -6.72 0.28
CA GLN A 40 -25.15 -5.56 -0.20
C GLN A 40 -24.26 -5.94 -1.41
N ARG A 41 -23.48 -7.03 -1.30
CA ARG A 41 -22.63 -7.51 -2.41
C ARG A 41 -23.43 -7.95 -3.63
N GLU A 42 -24.55 -8.62 -3.43
CA GLU A 42 -25.43 -9.03 -4.53
C GLU A 42 -25.98 -7.80 -5.29
N CYS A 43 -26.44 -6.79 -4.54
CA CYS A 43 -26.90 -5.52 -5.12
C CYS A 43 -25.75 -4.77 -5.82
N GLN A 44 -24.56 -4.76 -5.25
CA GLN A 44 -23.36 -4.18 -5.88
C GLN A 44 -23.01 -4.90 -7.18
N LEU A 45 -23.01 -6.24 -7.18
CA LEU A 45 -22.72 -7.03 -8.37
C LEU A 45 -23.77 -6.80 -9.46
N LYS A 46 -25.06 -6.78 -9.12
CA LYS A 46 -26.15 -6.47 -10.07
C LYS A 46 -26.03 -5.05 -10.64
N ALA A 47 -25.66 -4.08 -9.80
CA ALA A 47 -25.44 -2.70 -10.22
C ALA A 47 -24.23 -2.56 -11.16
N ILE A 48 -23.15 -3.31 -10.91
CA ILE A 48 -21.95 -3.32 -11.75
C ILE A 48 -22.20 -4.09 -13.06
N ASP A 49 -22.99 -5.16 -13.02
CA ASP A 49 -23.29 -6.03 -14.17
C ASP A 49 -24.37 -5.45 -15.10
N THR A 50 -25.16 -4.47 -14.64
CA THR A 50 -25.95 -3.66 -15.57
C THR A 50 -25.00 -2.82 -16.43
N GLY A 51 -24.83 -3.18 -17.71
CA GLY A 51 -24.11 -2.38 -18.70
C GLY A 51 -24.49 -0.89 -18.68
N SER A 52 -25.70 -0.56 -18.21
CA SER A 52 -26.19 0.80 -17.95
C SER A 52 -25.40 1.60 -16.91
N MET A 53 -24.85 0.99 -15.84
CA MET A 53 -23.99 1.71 -14.87
C MET A 53 -22.60 1.97 -15.45
N LYS A 54 -22.05 1.01 -16.20
CA LYS A 54 -20.80 1.23 -16.95
C LYS A 54 -20.98 2.33 -18.00
N ALA A 55 -22.07 2.29 -18.77
CA ALA A 55 -22.43 3.34 -19.71
C ALA A 55 -22.67 4.69 -19.02
N LEU A 56 -23.33 4.72 -17.85
CA LEU A 56 -23.52 5.93 -17.07
C LEU A 56 -22.18 6.50 -16.59
N THR A 57 -21.31 5.68 -16.04
CA THR A 57 -19.99 6.11 -15.55
C THR A 57 -19.11 6.60 -16.69
N GLU A 58 -19.16 5.95 -17.86
CA GLU A 58 -18.47 6.40 -19.08
C GLU A 58 -19.02 7.74 -19.60
N LYS A 59 -20.34 7.90 -19.67
CA LYS A 59 -20.96 9.19 -20.06
C LYS A 59 -20.67 10.30 -19.05
N VAL A 60 -20.68 10.02 -17.75
CA VAL A 60 -20.31 11.00 -16.72
C VAL A 60 -18.81 11.32 -16.79
N ALA A 61 -17.94 10.34 -17.08
CA ALA A 61 -16.53 10.60 -17.36
C ALA A 61 -16.36 11.53 -18.55
N HIS A 62 -17.08 11.27 -19.64
CA HIS A 62 -17.08 12.16 -20.81
C HIS A 62 -17.50 13.58 -20.44
N LEU A 63 -18.62 13.73 -19.72
CA LEU A 63 -19.12 15.03 -19.24
C LEU A 63 -18.08 15.79 -18.41
N VAL A 64 -17.46 15.13 -17.42
CA VAL A 64 -16.44 15.75 -16.56
C VAL A 64 -15.23 16.18 -17.39
N GLY A 65 -14.85 15.42 -18.42
CA GLY A 65 -13.79 15.82 -19.35
C GLY A 65 -14.14 17.06 -20.16
N LEU A 66 -15.38 17.17 -20.64
CA LEU A 66 -15.85 18.36 -21.35
C LEU A 66 -15.91 19.60 -20.43
N GLU A 67 -16.37 19.44 -19.19
CA GLU A 67 -16.37 20.53 -18.18
C GLU A 67 -14.94 21.02 -17.87
N GLU A 68 -13.97 20.11 -17.81
CA GLU A 68 -12.55 20.44 -17.65
C GLU A 68 -12.01 21.20 -18.87
N ASN A 69 -12.23 20.68 -20.08
CA ASN A 69 -11.80 21.32 -21.33
C ASN A 69 -12.44 22.71 -21.50
N LEU A 70 -13.71 22.86 -21.14
CA LEU A 70 -14.41 24.15 -21.15
C LEU A 70 -13.72 25.15 -20.22
N TYR A 71 -13.42 24.72 -18.99
CA TYR A 71 -12.77 25.56 -18.00
C TYR A 71 -11.36 25.98 -18.44
N GLU A 72 -10.54 25.03 -18.93
CA GLU A 72 -9.19 25.30 -19.44
C GLU A 72 -9.22 26.29 -20.62
N SER A 73 -10.12 26.05 -21.58
CA SER A 73 -10.31 26.94 -22.73
C SER A 73 -10.75 28.35 -22.30
N GLN A 74 -11.66 28.46 -21.31
CA GLN A 74 -12.08 29.75 -20.76
C GLN A 74 -10.96 30.46 -20.01
N GLN A 75 -10.05 29.72 -19.38
CA GLN A 75 -8.87 30.28 -18.72
C GLN A 75 -7.84 30.78 -19.75
N GLU A 76 -7.52 29.97 -20.77
CA GLU A 76 -6.64 30.35 -21.89
C GLU A 76 -7.13 31.64 -22.54
N LEU A 77 -8.43 31.74 -22.85
CA LEU A 77 -9.02 32.94 -23.44
C LEU A 77 -8.88 34.17 -22.52
N ARG A 78 -9.05 33.99 -21.20
CA ARG A 78 -8.89 35.09 -20.23
C ARG A 78 -7.44 35.56 -20.16
N GLU A 79 -6.47 34.65 -20.18
CA GLU A 79 -5.05 34.95 -20.15
C GLU A 79 -4.60 35.66 -21.44
N LEU A 80 -4.97 35.14 -22.60
CA LEU A 80 -4.68 35.76 -23.90
C LEU A 80 -5.30 37.17 -24.02
N ARG A 81 -6.52 37.37 -23.51
CA ARG A 81 -7.16 38.70 -23.48
C ARG A 81 -6.47 39.68 -22.54
N ARG A 82 -5.90 39.20 -21.43
CA ARG A 82 -5.15 40.02 -20.46
C ARG A 82 -3.78 40.46 -20.98
N GLN A 83 -3.18 39.72 -21.92
CA GLN A 83 -1.91 40.13 -22.54
C GLN A 83 -2.07 41.47 -23.29
N ARG A 84 -1.12 42.38 -23.06
CA ARG A 84 -1.08 43.69 -23.73
C ARG A 84 -0.93 43.47 -25.25
N ARG A 85 -1.71 44.21 -26.05
CA ARG A 85 -1.80 43.98 -27.51
C ARG A 85 -0.44 43.97 -28.23
N HIS A 86 0.50 44.80 -27.81
CA HIS A 86 1.84 44.87 -28.43
C HIS A 86 2.76 43.67 -28.10
N ILE A 87 2.37 42.79 -27.16
CA ILE A 87 3.13 41.60 -26.76
C ILE A 87 2.55 40.34 -27.42
N ARG A 88 1.41 40.44 -28.11
CA ARG A 88 0.76 39.28 -28.73
C ARG A 88 1.46 38.90 -30.02
N SER A 89 1.75 37.61 -30.15
CA SER A 89 2.11 36.99 -31.43
C SER A 89 0.89 36.85 -32.33
N GLU A 90 1.10 36.76 -33.65
CA GLU A 90 0.06 36.45 -34.65
C GLU A 90 -0.70 35.17 -34.27
N ALA A 91 0.01 34.15 -33.77
CA ALA A 91 -0.59 32.92 -33.25
C ALA A 91 -1.55 33.15 -32.07
N ASN A 92 -1.26 34.13 -31.19
CA ASN A 92 -2.16 34.47 -30.08
C ASN A 92 -3.43 35.16 -30.59
N GLU A 93 -3.33 35.95 -31.65
CA GLU A 93 -4.49 36.63 -32.25
C GLU A 93 -5.41 35.65 -32.96
N GLU A 94 -4.86 34.71 -33.74
CA GLU A 94 -5.62 33.61 -34.33
C GLU A 94 -6.31 32.77 -33.25
N ARG A 95 -5.59 32.47 -32.16
CA ARG A 95 -6.13 31.70 -31.04
C ARG A 95 -7.30 32.42 -30.36
N ILE A 96 -7.21 33.73 -30.12
CA ILE A 96 -8.30 34.56 -29.57
C ILE A 96 -9.55 34.56 -30.47
N MET A 97 -9.38 34.49 -31.79
CA MET A 97 -10.47 34.49 -32.76
C MET A 97 -11.16 33.12 -32.86
N CYS A 98 -10.41 32.03 -32.78
CA CYS A 98 -10.93 30.67 -32.95
C CYS A 98 -11.45 30.04 -31.65
N LEU A 99 -10.88 30.35 -30.48
CA LEU A 99 -11.27 29.76 -29.20
C LEU A 99 -12.75 29.94 -28.82
N PRO A 100 -13.38 31.09 -29.09
CA PRO A 100 -14.81 31.26 -28.83
C PRO A 100 -15.67 30.22 -29.57
N ASN A 101 -15.31 29.84 -30.80
CA ASN A 101 -16.04 28.84 -31.56
C ASN A 101 -15.81 27.42 -31.00
N SER A 102 -14.62 27.11 -30.50
CA SER A 102 -14.39 25.83 -29.82
C SER A 102 -15.12 25.76 -28.48
N LEU A 103 -15.23 26.88 -27.75
CA LEU A 103 -16.02 26.96 -26.51
C LEU A 103 -17.50 26.67 -26.77
N THR A 104 -18.10 27.24 -27.81
CA THR A 104 -19.50 26.95 -28.15
C THR A 104 -19.71 25.48 -28.51
N LEU A 105 -18.76 24.86 -29.22
CA LEU A 105 -18.82 23.43 -29.54
C LEU A 105 -18.76 22.55 -28.27
N ILE A 106 -17.87 22.89 -27.32
CA ILE A 106 -17.78 22.17 -26.04
C ILE A 106 -19.07 22.35 -25.24
N GLU A 107 -19.65 23.56 -25.20
CA GLU A 107 -20.92 23.82 -24.51
C GLU A 107 -22.09 23.06 -25.15
N GLU A 108 -22.16 22.99 -26.48
CA GLU A 108 -23.15 22.19 -27.22
C GLU A 108 -23.02 20.70 -26.91
N GLU A 109 -21.78 20.18 -26.85
CA GLU A 109 -21.51 18.79 -26.52
C GLU A 109 -21.85 18.48 -25.06
N ILE A 110 -21.56 19.38 -24.12
CA ILE A 110 -22.01 19.28 -22.73
C ILE A 110 -23.53 19.20 -22.66
N ASN A 111 -24.24 20.06 -23.38
CA ASN A 111 -25.70 20.05 -23.39
C ASN A 111 -26.27 18.76 -24.00
N SER A 112 -25.63 18.22 -25.05
CA SER A 112 -25.97 16.93 -25.64
C SER A 112 -25.80 15.79 -24.63
N VAL A 113 -24.65 15.69 -23.98
CA VAL A 113 -24.37 14.66 -22.97
C VAL A 113 -25.32 14.79 -21.77
N ILE A 114 -25.64 16.01 -21.32
CA ILE A 114 -26.64 16.25 -20.26
C ILE A 114 -28.02 15.75 -20.68
N SER A 115 -28.43 16.00 -21.92
CA SER A 115 -29.70 15.51 -22.46
C SER A 115 -29.74 13.97 -22.49
N GLU A 116 -28.66 13.34 -22.96
CA GLU A 116 -28.54 11.88 -22.96
C GLU A 116 -28.54 11.27 -21.56
N LEU A 117 -27.86 11.91 -20.60
CA LEU A 117 -27.87 11.51 -19.18
C LEU A 117 -29.26 11.67 -18.53
N GLY A 118 -30.16 12.44 -19.15
CA GLY A 118 -31.57 12.57 -18.76
C GLY A 118 -32.50 11.49 -19.33
N ALA A 119 -32.00 10.58 -20.17
CA ALA A 119 -32.78 9.53 -20.80
C ALA A 119 -33.36 8.53 -19.79
N GLU A 120 -34.44 7.83 -20.19
CA GLU A 120 -35.16 6.88 -19.33
C GLU A 120 -34.27 5.72 -18.86
N GLU A 121 -33.28 5.36 -19.69
CA GLU A 121 -32.28 4.33 -19.44
C GLU A 121 -31.46 4.55 -18.15
N PHE A 122 -31.30 5.81 -17.72
CA PHE A 122 -30.55 6.17 -16.51
C PHE A 122 -31.43 6.51 -15.31
N ARG A 123 -32.76 6.58 -15.48
CA ARG A 123 -33.69 6.98 -14.39
C ARG A 123 -33.77 5.95 -13.27
N ASN A 124 -33.59 4.67 -13.59
CA ASN A 124 -33.73 3.57 -12.63
C ASN A 124 -32.39 3.15 -11.98
N ILE A 125 -31.30 3.85 -12.26
CA ILE A 125 -29.99 3.56 -11.65
C ILE A 125 -29.94 4.21 -10.26
N PRO A 126 -29.59 3.45 -9.20
CA PRO A 126 -29.42 4.01 -7.85
C PRO A 126 -28.49 5.22 -7.84
N GLY A 127 -28.98 6.35 -7.34
CA GLY A 127 -28.25 7.62 -7.31
C GLY A 127 -28.34 8.47 -8.58
N ALA A 128 -28.64 7.90 -9.75
CA ALA A 128 -28.76 8.67 -10.99
C ALA A 128 -30.06 9.52 -11.04
N ALA A 129 -31.10 9.13 -10.31
CA ALA A 129 -32.36 9.87 -10.26
C ALA A 129 -32.30 11.13 -9.38
N SER A 130 -31.45 11.16 -8.35
CA SER A 130 -31.41 12.25 -7.38
C SER A 130 -30.27 13.24 -7.68
N ALA A 131 -30.51 14.53 -7.47
CA ALA A 131 -29.48 15.57 -7.63
C ALA A 131 -28.25 15.28 -6.75
N HIS A 132 -28.49 14.74 -5.54
CA HIS A 132 -27.46 14.28 -4.63
C HIS A 132 -26.65 13.12 -5.23
N GLY A 133 -27.29 12.04 -5.68
CA GLY A 133 -26.56 10.89 -6.23
C GLY A 133 -25.81 11.23 -7.52
N LYS A 134 -26.35 12.10 -8.39
CA LYS A 134 -25.61 12.62 -9.57
C LYS A 134 -24.31 13.33 -9.17
N SER A 135 -24.36 14.14 -8.10
CA SER A 135 -23.16 14.83 -7.60
C SER A 135 -22.14 13.87 -7.00
N VAL A 136 -22.59 12.84 -6.27
CA VAL A 136 -21.71 11.79 -5.73
C VAL A 136 -21.04 11.00 -6.85
N ILE A 137 -21.77 10.67 -7.93
CA ILE A 137 -21.22 9.96 -9.10
C ILE A 137 -20.13 10.82 -9.80
N ARG A 138 -20.32 12.13 -9.95
CA ARG A 138 -19.28 13.03 -10.49
C ARG A 138 -18.01 13.05 -9.65
N ILE A 139 -18.15 13.08 -8.31
CA ILE A 139 -17.01 13.01 -7.39
C ILE A 139 -16.29 11.68 -7.55
N ARG A 140 -17.03 10.57 -7.64
CA ARG A 140 -16.48 9.22 -7.83
C ARG A 140 -15.67 9.12 -9.14
N VAL A 141 -16.19 9.67 -10.23
CA VAL A 141 -15.50 9.69 -11.53
C VAL A 141 -14.22 10.53 -11.47
N SER A 142 -14.29 11.72 -10.87
CA SER A 142 -13.12 12.62 -10.72
C SER A 142 -12.03 12.00 -9.85
N LYS A 143 -12.44 11.31 -8.79
CA LYS A 143 -11.56 10.52 -7.91
C LYS A 143 -10.91 9.34 -8.65
N GLY A 144 -11.62 8.70 -9.58
CA GLY A 144 -11.08 7.63 -10.43
C GLY A 144 -9.94 8.11 -11.32
N ARG A 145 -10.12 9.28 -11.96
CA ARG A 145 -9.06 9.91 -12.76
C ARG A 145 -7.82 10.26 -11.94
N LEU A 146 -8.02 10.67 -10.69
CA LEU A 146 -6.91 10.94 -9.77
C LEU A 146 -6.15 9.68 -9.40
N TYR A 147 -6.85 8.57 -9.17
CA TYR A 147 -6.23 7.28 -8.94
C TYR A 147 -5.42 6.83 -10.16
N GLU A 148 -6.00 6.92 -11.36
CA GLU A 148 -5.30 6.62 -12.62
C GLU A 148 -4.06 7.51 -12.81
N ALA A 149 -4.14 8.80 -12.45
CA ALA A 149 -3.02 9.73 -12.55
C ALA A 149 -1.91 9.45 -11.54
N LYS A 150 -2.25 8.90 -10.37
CA LYS A 150 -1.30 8.48 -9.33
C LYS A 150 -0.59 7.18 -9.68
N VAL A 151 -1.31 6.23 -10.25
CA VAL A 151 -0.76 4.94 -10.70
C VAL A 151 -0.02 5.08 -12.03
N GLY A 152 -0.47 6.00 -12.89
CA GLY A 152 0.15 6.30 -14.18
C GLY A 152 1.39 7.18 -14.07
N VAL A 153 2.31 7.02 -15.03
CA VAL A 153 3.44 7.95 -15.21
C VAL A 153 2.91 9.20 -15.91
N LEU A 154 2.30 10.11 -15.15
CA LEU A 154 1.85 11.42 -15.63
C LEU A 154 2.73 12.54 -15.04
N GLU A 155 2.85 13.63 -15.79
CA GLU A 155 3.54 14.85 -15.34
C GLU A 155 2.83 15.49 -14.14
N GLU A 156 3.59 16.07 -13.20
CA GLU A 156 3.06 16.67 -11.96
C GLU A 156 2.03 17.77 -12.24
N SER A 157 2.22 18.56 -13.31
CA SER A 157 1.26 19.60 -13.71
C SER A 157 -0.11 19.01 -14.04
N LYS A 158 -0.16 17.82 -14.65
CA LYS A 158 -1.42 17.16 -15.01
C LYS A 158 -2.11 16.58 -13.77
N GLN A 159 -1.34 16.04 -12.82
CA GLN A 159 -1.86 15.60 -11.52
C GLN A 159 -2.47 16.76 -10.73
N ALA A 160 -1.80 17.92 -10.71
CA ALA A 160 -2.30 19.13 -10.05
C ALA A 160 -3.62 19.62 -10.68
N ASN A 161 -3.73 19.63 -12.01
CA ASN A 161 -4.97 20.02 -12.70
C ASN A 161 -6.14 19.09 -12.38
N LEU A 162 -5.91 17.77 -12.37
CA LEU A 162 -6.93 16.79 -11.98
C LEU A 162 -7.35 16.93 -10.51
N ARG A 163 -6.43 17.30 -9.61
CA ARG A 163 -6.75 17.56 -8.20
C ARG A 163 -7.61 18.81 -8.05
N ALA A 164 -7.27 19.87 -8.77
CA ALA A 164 -8.10 21.08 -8.82
C ALA A 164 -9.49 20.82 -9.42
N ALA A 165 -9.61 19.88 -10.36
CA ALA A 165 -10.91 19.44 -10.88
C ALA A 165 -11.74 18.71 -9.82
N TYR A 166 -11.14 17.74 -9.12
CA TYR A 166 -11.79 17.04 -8.01
C TYR A 166 -12.23 17.99 -6.88
N GLU A 167 -11.36 18.91 -6.47
CA GLU A 167 -11.66 19.90 -5.43
C GLU A 167 -12.86 20.77 -5.80
N ARG A 168 -12.99 21.17 -7.08
CA ARG A 168 -14.17 21.88 -7.58
C ARG A 168 -15.44 21.05 -7.42
N GLN A 169 -15.40 19.77 -7.75
CA GLN A 169 -16.57 18.87 -7.63
C GLN A 169 -16.96 18.65 -6.16
N VAL A 170 -15.99 18.44 -5.28
CA VAL A 170 -16.23 18.31 -3.82
C VAL A 170 -16.77 19.62 -3.24
N SER A 171 -16.19 20.76 -3.59
CA SER A 171 -16.65 22.08 -3.17
C SER A 171 -18.09 22.35 -3.61
N GLY A 172 -18.43 22.02 -4.86
CA GLY A 172 -19.80 22.14 -5.39
C GLY A 172 -20.81 21.25 -4.65
N HIS A 173 -20.41 20.01 -4.33
CA HIS A 173 -21.22 19.09 -3.53
C HIS A 173 -21.41 19.60 -2.10
N ASN A 174 -20.34 19.97 -1.40
CA ASN A 174 -20.41 20.42 0.00
C ASN A 174 -21.24 21.70 0.16
N LYS A 175 -21.21 22.61 -0.83
CA LYS A 175 -22.11 23.79 -0.89
C LYS A 175 -23.58 23.38 -1.01
N SER A 176 -23.87 22.37 -1.82
CA SER A 176 -25.23 21.90 -2.11
C SER A 176 -25.77 20.96 -1.02
N PHE A 177 -24.90 20.27 -0.27
CA PHE A 177 -25.25 19.23 0.71
C PHE A 177 -24.47 19.38 2.03
N PRO A 178 -24.76 20.38 2.86
CA PRO A 178 -23.94 20.71 4.05
C PRO A 178 -23.95 19.65 5.16
N ARG A 179 -24.95 18.75 5.17
CA ARG A 179 -25.13 17.74 6.25
C ARG A 179 -24.23 16.51 6.12
N LYS A 180 -23.62 16.28 4.95
CA LYS A 180 -22.71 15.16 4.69
C LYS A 180 -21.53 15.68 3.88
N GLN A 181 -20.58 16.34 4.56
CA GLN A 181 -19.42 16.89 3.90
C GLN A 181 -18.46 15.77 3.47
N ILE A 182 -17.91 15.95 2.28
CA ILE A 182 -16.86 15.10 1.74
C ILE A 182 -15.53 15.81 1.98
N GLU A 183 -14.59 15.11 2.61
CA GLU A 183 -13.23 15.62 2.84
C GLU A 183 -12.46 15.72 1.52
N CYS A 184 -11.65 16.77 1.39
CA CYS A 184 -10.77 17.00 0.25
C CYS A 184 -9.35 17.26 0.76
N PRO A 185 -8.46 16.23 0.77
CA PRO A 185 -7.09 16.38 1.25
C PRO A 185 -6.28 17.42 0.45
N GLU A 186 -5.23 17.97 1.07
CA GLU A 186 -4.27 18.82 0.36
C GLU A 186 -3.45 18.02 -0.66
N PHE A 187 -2.82 18.71 -1.62
CA PHE A 187 -2.12 18.06 -2.72
C PHE A 187 -0.95 17.18 -2.23
N GLU A 188 -0.16 17.68 -1.27
CA GLU A 188 0.97 16.93 -0.71
C GLU A 188 0.50 15.74 0.12
N ASP A 189 -0.53 15.91 0.94
CA ASP A 189 -1.14 14.82 1.70
C ASP A 189 -1.63 13.72 0.75
N MET A 190 -2.31 14.10 -0.33
CA MET A 190 -2.83 13.18 -1.33
C MET A 190 -1.71 12.39 -2.05
N LYS A 191 -0.57 13.01 -2.30
CA LYS A 191 0.61 12.35 -2.89
C LYS A 191 1.15 11.28 -1.93
N SER A 192 1.17 11.57 -0.64
CA SER A 192 1.67 10.69 0.42
C SER A 192 0.80 9.48 0.73
N LEU A 193 -0.50 9.52 0.40
CA LEU A 193 -1.42 8.41 0.68
C LEU A 193 -0.97 7.11 0.00
N PRO A 194 -0.98 5.95 0.66
CA PRO A 194 -0.71 4.68 -0.01
C PRO A 194 -1.88 4.29 -0.95
N ILE A 195 -1.66 3.36 -1.88
CA ILE A 195 -2.65 2.97 -2.91
C ILE A 195 -3.87 2.26 -2.27
N ASP A 196 -3.65 1.56 -1.16
CA ASP A 196 -4.63 0.83 -0.37
C ASP A 196 -5.33 1.69 0.69
N ASP A 197 -5.06 3.00 0.71
CA ASP A 197 -5.70 3.92 1.65
C ASP A 197 -7.22 3.94 1.47
N SER A 198 -7.95 4.05 2.59
CA SER A 198 -9.41 4.18 2.63
C SER A 198 -9.94 5.36 1.80
N PHE A 199 -9.13 6.40 1.62
CA PHE A 199 -9.41 7.49 0.72
C PHE A 199 -9.66 6.98 -0.70
N TRP A 200 -9.04 5.92 -1.22
CA TRP A 200 -9.29 5.43 -2.58
C TRP A 200 -10.54 4.56 -2.71
N ASP A 201 -11.24 4.28 -1.62
CA ASP A 201 -12.51 3.55 -1.67
C ASP A 201 -13.59 4.40 -2.34
N PHE A 202 -14.18 3.88 -3.41
CA PHE A 202 -15.23 4.57 -4.18
C PHE A 202 -16.59 4.56 -3.46
N GLY A 203 -16.67 4.00 -2.25
CA GLY A 203 -17.77 4.14 -1.30
C GLY A 203 -18.97 3.25 -1.61
N HIS A 204 -19.71 2.89 -0.56
CA HIS A 204 -20.89 2.03 -0.65
C HIS A 204 -22.01 2.70 -1.46
N LEU A 205 -22.53 2.00 -2.46
CA LEU A 205 -23.74 2.39 -3.21
C LEU A 205 -24.88 2.61 -2.21
N THR A 206 -25.41 3.83 -2.12
CA THR A 206 -26.59 4.12 -1.29
C THR A 206 -27.83 3.49 -1.93
N HIS A 207 -28.51 2.61 -1.21
CA HIS A 207 -29.79 2.04 -1.62
C HIS A 207 -30.94 2.65 -0.81
N PRO A 208 -32.03 3.13 -1.45
CA PRO A 208 -33.08 3.89 -0.75
C PRO A 208 -33.91 3.07 0.24
N GLU A 209 -33.96 1.75 0.09
CA GLU A 209 -34.87 0.88 0.89
C GLU A 209 -34.17 -0.27 1.63
N GLU A 210 -32.86 -0.46 1.44
CA GLU A 210 -32.19 -1.63 2.01
C GLU A 210 -31.60 -1.30 3.40
N PRO A 211 -31.81 -2.14 4.43
CA PRO A 211 -31.37 -1.86 5.80
C PRO A 211 -29.87 -1.56 5.91
N TRP A 212 -29.02 -2.29 5.18
CA TRP A 212 -27.57 -2.08 5.15
C TRP A 212 -27.16 -0.68 4.63
N ALA A 213 -28.03 0.02 3.91
CA ALA A 213 -27.78 1.35 3.38
C ALA A 213 -28.37 2.48 4.24
N THR A 214 -29.42 2.19 5.03
CA THR A 214 -30.16 3.20 5.78
C THR A 214 -29.91 3.18 7.28
N ASP A 215 -29.63 2.00 7.85
CA ASP A 215 -29.40 1.84 9.29
C ASP A 215 -27.91 2.00 9.62
N SER A 216 -27.57 3.09 10.31
CA SER A 216 -26.21 3.38 10.75
C SER A 216 -25.64 2.32 11.70
N ARG A 217 -26.46 1.75 12.59
CA ARG A 217 -26.00 0.72 13.54
C ARG A 217 -25.71 -0.59 12.82
N LEU A 218 -26.50 -0.91 11.79
CA LEU A 218 -26.23 -2.06 10.93
C LEU A 218 -24.97 -1.85 10.08
N GLN A 219 -24.73 -0.64 9.57
CA GLN A 219 -23.50 -0.30 8.85
C GLN A 219 -22.26 -0.47 9.72
N ASP A 220 -22.31 0.05 10.94
CA ASP A 220 -21.26 -0.14 11.94
C ASP A 220 -21.09 -1.62 12.29
N GLY A 221 -22.19 -2.36 12.42
CA GLY A 221 -22.17 -3.81 12.64
C GLY A 221 -21.52 -4.60 11.52
N ILE A 222 -21.83 -4.26 10.25
CA ILE A 222 -21.18 -4.85 9.07
C ILE A 222 -19.68 -4.51 9.09
N LYS A 223 -19.32 -3.25 9.36
CA LYS A 223 -17.93 -2.81 9.44
C LYS A 223 -17.16 -3.58 10.50
N TRP A 224 -17.63 -3.63 11.75
CA TRP A 224 -16.96 -4.34 12.83
C TRP A 224 -16.87 -5.84 12.58
N TYR A 225 -17.91 -6.45 12.00
CA TYR A 225 -17.87 -7.84 11.58
C TYR A 225 -16.79 -8.09 10.52
N LEU A 226 -16.65 -7.20 9.53
CA LEU A 226 -15.60 -7.30 8.50
C LEU A 226 -14.22 -7.08 9.09
N GLU A 227 -14.04 -6.12 9.99
CA GLU A 227 -12.78 -5.87 10.71
C GLU A 227 -12.35 -7.10 11.53
N VAL A 228 -13.29 -7.73 12.25
CA VAL A 228 -13.06 -8.96 13.02
C VAL A 228 -12.64 -10.14 12.14
N THR A 229 -13.28 -10.29 10.97
CA THR A 229 -12.94 -11.37 10.04
C THR A 229 -11.60 -11.11 9.35
N HIS A 230 -11.37 -9.88 8.90
CA HIS A 230 -10.12 -9.43 8.31
C HIS A 230 -8.94 -9.61 9.28
N SER A 231 -9.06 -9.14 10.52
CA SER A 231 -7.98 -9.23 11.50
C SER A 231 -7.61 -10.70 11.80
N LYS A 232 -8.61 -11.60 11.89
CA LYS A 232 -8.39 -13.04 12.04
C LYS A 232 -7.66 -13.63 10.84
N ASP A 233 -8.06 -13.28 9.62
CA ASP A 233 -7.40 -13.78 8.41
C ASP A 233 -5.97 -13.27 8.26
N GLU A 234 -5.73 -12.02 8.64
CA GLU A 234 -4.39 -11.44 8.62
C GLU A 234 -3.48 -12.06 9.71
N LEU A 235 -4.00 -12.34 10.90
CA LEU A 235 -3.25 -13.08 11.93
C LEU A 235 -2.84 -14.48 11.45
N ARG A 236 -3.76 -15.19 10.76
CA ARG A 236 -3.43 -16.47 10.09
C ARG A 236 -2.35 -16.28 9.03
N ARG A 237 -2.41 -15.20 8.25
CA ARG A 237 -1.42 -14.90 7.21
C ARG A 237 -0.05 -14.63 7.81
N VAL A 238 0.06 -13.74 8.79
CA VAL A 238 1.31 -13.46 9.51
C VAL A 238 1.87 -14.74 10.14
N GLY A 239 1.02 -15.57 10.74
CA GLY A 239 1.41 -16.88 11.27
C GLY A 239 1.98 -17.81 10.19
N ARG A 240 1.38 -17.85 8.99
CA ARG A 240 1.91 -18.64 7.86
C ARG A 240 3.25 -18.10 7.36
N GLU A 241 3.36 -16.79 7.16
CA GLU A 241 4.60 -16.14 6.70
C GLU A 241 5.76 -16.38 7.68
N CYS A 242 5.49 -16.32 8.99
CA CYS A 242 6.45 -16.67 10.04
C CYS A 242 6.97 -18.12 9.88
N ARG A 243 6.06 -19.09 9.73
CA ARG A 243 6.41 -20.52 9.59
C ARG A 243 7.12 -20.83 8.27
N GLN A 244 6.75 -20.15 7.18
CA GLN A 244 7.45 -20.24 5.90
C GLN A 244 8.88 -19.69 6.01
N SER A 245 9.06 -18.56 6.71
CA SER A 245 10.37 -17.97 6.96
C SER A 245 11.27 -18.93 7.76
N MET A 246 10.72 -19.59 8.79
CA MET A 246 11.45 -20.62 9.55
C MET A 246 11.81 -21.82 8.68
N ASN A 247 10.88 -22.35 7.88
CA ASN A 247 11.15 -23.48 6.98
C ASN A 247 12.24 -23.14 5.97
N TRP A 248 12.17 -21.95 5.36
CA TRP A 248 13.18 -21.47 4.44
C TRP A 248 14.56 -21.41 5.10
N ALA A 249 14.64 -20.89 6.32
CA ALA A 249 15.89 -20.81 7.06
C ALA A 249 16.44 -22.20 7.42
N ILE A 250 15.59 -23.13 7.86
CA ILE A 250 15.98 -24.52 8.15
C ILE A 250 16.54 -25.20 6.90
N GLU A 251 15.86 -25.06 5.76
CA GLU A 251 16.30 -25.64 4.49
C GLU A 251 17.59 -25.00 3.97
N THR A 252 17.70 -23.67 4.08
CA THR A 252 18.88 -22.92 3.67
C THR A 252 20.09 -23.28 4.53
N ASN A 253 19.92 -23.46 5.85
CA ASN A 253 20.98 -23.92 6.73
C ASN A 253 21.50 -25.30 6.33
N LYS A 254 20.61 -26.24 5.97
CA LYS A 254 21.01 -27.55 5.46
C LYS A 254 21.85 -27.43 4.19
N LYS A 255 21.38 -26.64 3.21
CA LYS A 255 22.12 -26.41 1.96
C LYS A 255 23.50 -25.79 2.20
N ILE A 256 23.61 -24.81 3.11
CA ILE A 256 24.90 -24.22 3.48
C ILE A 256 25.82 -25.26 4.12
N SER A 257 25.32 -26.11 5.02
CA SER A 257 26.09 -27.19 5.62
C SER A 257 26.57 -28.22 4.59
N ASP A 258 25.70 -28.60 3.64
CA ASP A 258 26.06 -29.53 2.57
C ASP A 258 27.15 -28.94 1.67
N LEU A 259 27.03 -27.65 1.32
CA LEU A 259 28.06 -26.93 0.57
C LEU A 259 29.37 -26.84 1.35
N LYS A 260 29.33 -26.60 2.66
CA LYS A 260 30.54 -26.61 3.49
C LYS A 260 31.22 -27.98 3.44
N ASN A 261 30.48 -29.07 3.56
CA ASN A 261 31.05 -30.41 3.49
C ASN A 261 31.76 -30.69 2.15
N ILE A 262 31.23 -30.14 1.05
CA ILE A 262 31.84 -30.26 -0.28
C ILE A 262 33.12 -29.41 -0.40
N VAL A 263 33.06 -28.14 -0.01
CA VAL A 263 34.15 -27.18 -0.23
C VAL A 263 35.32 -27.38 0.76
N TYR A 264 35.02 -27.75 2.00
CA TYR A 264 36.01 -28.02 3.06
C TYR A 264 36.56 -29.47 3.01
N SER A 265 36.21 -30.25 2.00
CA SER A 265 36.70 -31.63 1.85
C SER A 265 38.22 -31.66 1.63
N ASN A 266 38.91 -32.55 2.34
CA ASN A 266 40.35 -32.81 2.16
C ASN A 266 40.65 -33.74 0.96
N ASP A 267 39.64 -34.14 0.19
CA ASP A 267 39.80 -35.03 -0.97
C ASP A 267 40.20 -34.23 -2.21
N ASP A 268 41.45 -34.34 -2.66
CA ASP A 268 41.96 -33.65 -3.86
C ASP A 268 41.90 -34.49 -5.14
N THR A 269 41.11 -35.56 -5.16
CA THR A 269 40.94 -36.39 -6.36
C THR A 269 40.15 -35.64 -7.44
N LEU A 270 40.78 -35.44 -8.60
CA LEU A 270 40.18 -34.69 -9.72
C LEU A 270 39.01 -35.46 -10.39
N GLU A 271 38.96 -36.78 -10.20
CA GLU A 271 37.89 -37.64 -10.71
C GLU A 271 36.60 -37.55 -9.87
N ASN A 272 36.68 -37.02 -8.64
CA ASN A 272 35.52 -36.81 -7.78
C ASN A 272 34.56 -35.80 -8.40
N GLU A 273 33.29 -36.19 -8.54
CA GLU A 273 32.23 -35.37 -9.13
C GLU A 273 32.02 -34.03 -8.40
N ASN A 274 32.20 -34.00 -7.07
CA ASN A 274 32.11 -32.77 -6.29
C ASN A 274 33.27 -31.81 -6.62
N ASN A 275 34.47 -32.33 -6.82
CA ASN A 275 35.64 -31.52 -7.21
C ASN A 275 35.53 -31.01 -8.64
N LYS A 276 34.99 -31.82 -9.56
CA LYS A 276 34.64 -31.38 -10.92
C LYS A 276 33.59 -30.27 -10.88
N TRP A 277 32.55 -30.42 -10.06
CA TRP A 277 31.53 -29.40 -9.87
C TRP A 277 32.11 -28.10 -9.31
N VAL A 278 32.98 -28.15 -8.30
CA VAL A 278 33.68 -26.98 -7.73
C VAL A 278 34.50 -26.26 -8.80
N MET A 279 35.30 -26.99 -9.58
CA MET A 279 36.13 -26.39 -10.64
C MET A 279 35.29 -25.81 -11.79
N GLY A 280 34.14 -26.41 -12.10
CA GLY A 280 33.23 -25.94 -13.14
C GLY A 280 32.45 -24.68 -12.77
N LEU A 281 32.27 -24.39 -11.48
CA LEU A 281 31.44 -23.27 -11.01
C LEU A 281 31.99 -21.89 -11.38
N LEU A 282 33.32 -21.77 -11.51
CA LEU A 282 34.02 -20.51 -11.83
C LEU A 282 34.17 -20.28 -13.35
N MET A 283 33.55 -21.13 -14.18
CA MET A 283 33.38 -20.93 -15.63
C MET A 283 34.66 -20.50 -16.36
N SER A 284 35.80 -21.12 -16.04
CA SER A 284 37.10 -20.80 -16.62
C SER A 284 37.62 -21.97 -17.48
N ASP A 285 38.19 -21.67 -18.65
CA ASP A 285 38.76 -22.65 -19.61
C ASP A 285 40.16 -23.16 -19.19
N ARG A 286 40.40 -23.26 -17.87
CA ARG A 286 41.68 -23.71 -17.32
C ARG A 286 41.74 -25.22 -17.28
N ALA A 287 42.95 -25.77 -17.42
CA ALA A 287 43.19 -27.20 -17.22
C ALA A 287 42.81 -27.60 -15.79
N HIS A 288 42.09 -28.72 -15.63
CA HIS A 288 41.73 -29.27 -14.32
C HIS A 288 42.98 -29.81 -13.62
N THR A 289 43.65 -28.96 -12.85
CA THR A 289 44.80 -29.30 -12.01
C THR A 289 44.44 -29.25 -10.53
N LYS A 290 45.26 -29.88 -9.68
CA LYS A 290 45.10 -29.79 -8.23
C LYS A 290 45.28 -28.36 -7.70
N GLU A 291 46.18 -27.60 -8.33
CA GLU A 291 46.40 -26.18 -8.03
C GLU A 291 45.14 -25.35 -8.34
N TRP A 292 44.49 -25.61 -9.48
CA TRP A 292 43.23 -24.96 -9.83
C TRP A 292 42.10 -25.32 -8.86
N LEU A 293 41.99 -26.58 -8.44
CA LEU A 293 41.03 -27.01 -7.43
C LEU A 293 41.24 -26.27 -6.09
N ALA A 294 42.49 -26.06 -5.68
CA ALA A 294 42.83 -25.33 -4.46
C ALA A 294 42.43 -23.84 -4.57
N GLU A 295 42.75 -23.17 -5.67
CA GLU A 295 42.32 -21.78 -5.92
C GLU A 295 40.79 -21.65 -5.91
N CYS A 296 40.08 -22.56 -6.59
CA CYS A 296 38.62 -22.59 -6.61
C CYS A 296 38.04 -22.75 -5.19
N ARG A 297 38.62 -23.63 -4.39
CA ARG A 297 38.20 -23.82 -3.00
C ARG A 297 38.43 -22.55 -2.20
N GLU A 298 39.61 -21.93 -2.25
CA GLU A 298 39.86 -20.68 -1.51
C GLU A 298 38.82 -19.59 -1.82
N VAL A 299 38.49 -19.40 -3.10
CA VAL A 299 37.45 -18.45 -3.52
C VAL A 299 36.09 -18.84 -2.96
N LEU A 300 35.65 -20.09 -3.14
CA LEU A 300 34.36 -20.56 -2.65
C LEU A 300 34.26 -20.54 -1.12
N MET A 301 35.36 -20.81 -0.42
CA MET A 301 35.45 -20.75 1.03
C MET A 301 35.20 -19.33 1.53
N SER A 302 35.81 -18.33 0.87
CA SER A 302 35.60 -16.91 1.21
C SER A 302 34.14 -16.49 0.98
N LEU A 303 33.54 -16.88 -0.14
CA LEU A 303 32.15 -16.58 -0.48
C LEU A 303 31.18 -17.27 0.49
N LEU A 304 31.42 -18.55 0.79
CA LEU A 304 30.59 -19.35 1.69
C LEU A 304 30.70 -18.86 3.14
N SER A 305 31.88 -18.38 3.55
CA SER A 305 32.08 -17.73 4.85
C SER A 305 31.23 -16.45 4.95
N ASN A 306 31.31 -15.57 3.94
CA ASN A 306 30.48 -14.36 3.89
C ASN A 306 28.98 -14.68 3.86
N LEU A 307 28.57 -15.65 3.04
CA LEU A 307 27.18 -16.09 2.96
C LEU A 307 26.69 -16.63 4.32
N THR A 308 27.50 -17.45 4.98
CA THR A 308 27.22 -17.95 6.34
C THR A 308 27.06 -16.79 7.31
N GLN A 309 27.98 -15.83 7.33
CA GLN A 309 27.91 -14.67 8.23
C GLN A 309 26.64 -13.84 8.04
N THR A 310 26.25 -13.57 6.79
CA THR A 310 25.04 -12.80 6.49
C THR A 310 23.78 -13.52 6.98
N HIS A 311 23.67 -14.83 6.73
CA HIS A 311 22.55 -15.63 7.21
C HIS A 311 22.55 -15.80 8.73
N CYS A 312 23.72 -15.96 9.37
CA CYS A 312 23.83 -15.99 10.83
C CYS A 312 23.25 -14.73 11.47
N ARG A 313 23.65 -13.54 10.99
CA ARG A 313 23.10 -12.25 11.45
C ARG A 313 21.60 -12.16 11.24
N LEU A 314 21.13 -12.53 10.05
CA LEU A 314 19.73 -12.50 9.70
C LEU A 314 18.90 -13.39 10.64
N TRP A 315 19.26 -14.66 10.80
CA TRP A 315 18.50 -15.61 11.62
C TRP A 315 18.56 -15.28 13.11
N MET A 316 19.67 -14.75 13.62
CA MET A 316 19.73 -14.23 15.00
C MET A 316 18.78 -13.04 15.20
N SER A 317 18.74 -12.10 14.24
CA SER A 317 17.81 -10.95 14.29
C SER A 317 16.35 -11.41 14.25
N TRP A 318 16.06 -12.44 13.46
CA TRP A 318 14.74 -13.04 13.35
C TRP A 318 14.33 -13.77 14.64
N ASN A 319 15.25 -14.50 15.28
CA ASN A 319 14.95 -15.29 16.47
C ASN A 319 14.33 -14.47 17.61
N ARG A 320 14.79 -13.22 17.79
CA ARG A 320 14.25 -12.30 18.80
C ARG A 320 12.75 -12.05 18.63
N ARG A 321 12.24 -12.06 17.40
CA ARG A 321 10.86 -11.66 17.07
C ARG A 321 9.98 -12.82 16.63
N LEU A 322 10.53 -13.83 15.95
CA LEU A 322 9.78 -14.97 15.44
C LEU A 322 9.21 -15.85 16.56
N SER A 323 9.93 -16.00 17.67
CA SER A 323 9.44 -16.80 18.81
C SER A 323 8.12 -16.26 19.36
N THR A 324 8.02 -14.94 19.50
CA THR A 324 6.81 -14.24 19.94
C THR A 324 5.67 -14.39 18.92
N VAL A 325 5.93 -14.14 17.63
CA VAL A 325 4.92 -14.33 16.58
C VAL A 325 4.41 -15.77 16.52
N LEU A 326 5.31 -16.75 16.68
CA LEU A 326 4.96 -18.17 16.65
C LEU A 326 4.06 -18.56 17.82
N SER A 327 4.40 -18.15 19.04
CA SER A 327 3.54 -18.41 20.21
C SER A 327 2.19 -17.73 20.09
N GLU A 328 2.18 -16.50 19.58
CA GLU A 328 0.97 -15.67 19.53
C GLU A 328 0.01 -16.05 18.40
N THR A 329 0.51 -16.69 17.33
CA THR A 329 -0.30 -17.17 16.19
C THR A 329 -0.45 -18.69 16.19
N ARG A 330 -0.25 -19.34 17.36
CA ARG A 330 -0.36 -20.79 17.50
C ARG A 330 -1.75 -21.30 17.14
N HIS A 331 -2.78 -20.58 17.58
CA HIS A 331 -4.19 -20.93 17.38
C HIS A 331 -4.71 -20.63 15.97
N ASP A 332 -3.94 -19.90 15.17
CA ASP A 332 -4.32 -19.44 13.83
C ASP A 332 -3.79 -20.35 12.71
N THR A 333 -3.43 -21.60 13.04
CA THR A 333 -2.95 -22.57 12.05
C THR A 333 -3.66 -23.90 12.08
N ASN A 334 -3.68 -24.54 10.92
CA ASN A 334 -4.23 -25.88 10.72
C ASN A 334 -3.16 -26.98 10.96
N LEU A 335 -1.97 -26.62 11.46
CA LEU A 335 -0.88 -27.56 11.71
C LEU A 335 -1.14 -28.33 13.00
N SER A 336 -0.71 -29.59 13.03
CA SER A 336 -0.74 -30.37 14.27
C SER A 336 0.26 -29.82 15.28
N ILE A 337 -0.07 -29.93 16.57
CA ILE A 337 0.82 -29.56 17.68
C ILE A 337 2.19 -30.24 17.53
N ALA A 338 2.21 -31.50 17.10
CA ALA A 338 3.46 -32.26 16.90
C ALA A 338 4.32 -31.70 15.76
N GLU A 339 3.71 -31.22 14.68
CA GLU A 339 4.42 -30.62 13.53
C GLU A 339 5.01 -29.25 13.91
N GLU A 340 4.29 -28.51 14.76
CA GLU A 340 4.72 -27.22 15.27
C GLU A 340 5.89 -27.34 16.25
N GLU A 341 5.82 -28.31 17.17
CA GLU A 341 6.92 -28.63 18.09
C GLU A 341 8.17 -29.13 17.36
N THR A 342 8.00 -29.97 16.33
CA THR A 342 9.11 -30.47 15.51
C THR A 342 9.82 -29.32 14.80
N ARG A 343 9.05 -28.39 14.22
CA ARG A 343 9.60 -27.21 13.55
C ARG A 343 10.32 -26.28 14.51
N LYS A 344 9.76 -26.07 15.70
CA LYS A 344 10.40 -25.28 16.75
C LYS A 344 11.75 -25.90 17.14
N LYS A 345 11.81 -27.21 17.38
CA LYS A 345 13.06 -27.94 17.67
C LYS A 345 14.10 -27.79 16.55
N GLN A 346 13.67 -27.90 15.29
CA GLN A 346 14.58 -27.72 14.14
C GLN A 346 15.12 -26.29 14.06
N TRP A 347 14.28 -25.29 14.29
CA TRP A 347 14.70 -23.88 14.34
C TRP A 347 15.65 -23.61 15.51
N ASP A 348 15.35 -24.10 16.70
CA ASP A 348 16.22 -23.97 17.87
C ASP A 348 17.59 -24.58 17.59
N GLY A 349 17.64 -25.74 16.91
CA GLY A 349 18.88 -26.35 16.43
C GLY A 349 19.66 -25.47 15.44
N VAL A 350 18.98 -24.81 14.49
CA VAL A 350 19.61 -23.83 13.58
C VAL A 350 20.20 -22.67 14.37
N ILE A 351 19.49 -22.14 15.36
CA ILE A 351 19.96 -21.01 16.17
C ILE A 351 21.16 -21.38 17.02
N VAL A 352 21.18 -22.57 17.64
CA VAL A 352 22.35 -23.06 18.37
C VAL A 352 23.56 -23.14 17.43
N HIS A 353 23.40 -23.80 16.29
CA HIS A 353 24.48 -23.94 15.30
C HIS A 353 25.00 -22.58 14.81
N VAL A 354 24.10 -21.63 14.54
CA VAL A 354 24.42 -20.27 14.09
C VAL A 354 25.21 -19.50 15.15
N LYS A 355 24.85 -19.65 16.42
CA LYS A 355 25.57 -19.00 17.53
C LYS A 355 26.99 -19.55 17.64
N GLU A 356 27.17 -20.87 17.60
CA GLU A 356 28.50 -21.51 17.64
C GLU A 356 29.39 -21.07 16.48
N VAL A 357 28.83 -21.03 15.26
CA VAL A 357 29.54 -20.56 14.07
C VAL A 357 29.89 -19.07 14.19
N TRP A 358 28.98 -18.25 14.73
CA TRP A 358 29.22 -16.83 14.93
C TRP A 358 30.32 -16.55 15.97
N GLU A 359 30.33 -17.28 17.09
CA GLU A 359 31.38 -17.20 18.11
C GLU A 359 32.74 -17.60 17.54
N THR A 360 32.78 -18.61 16.68
CA THR A 360 34.00 -19.04 15.98
C THR A 360 34.53 -17.94 15.05
N ILE A 361 33.63 -17.20 14.38
CA ILE A 361 33.99 -16.14 13.43
C ILE A 361 34.45 -14.87 14.16
N VAL A 362 33.78 -14.49 15.25
CA VAL A 362 34.06 -13.25 16.00
C VAL A 362 35.12 -13.46 17.09
N GLN A 363 35.48 -14.71 17.41
CA GLN A 363 36.42 -15.08 18.47
C GLN A 363 36.04 -14.49 19.84
N ALA A 364 34.74 -14.31 20.07
CA ALA A 364 34.19 -13.76 21.30
C ALA A 364 32.88 -14.50 21.65
N PRO A 365 32.60 -14.73 22.94
CA PRO A 365 31.37 -15.39 23.37
C PRO A 365 30.15 -14.51 23.05
N ASN A 366 29.03 -15.16 22.73
CA ASN A 366 27.80 -14.45 22.40
C ASN A 366 27.14 -13.94 23.71
N ILE A 367 27.33 -12.66 24.02
CA ILE A 367 26.72 -12.03 25.20
C ILE A 367 25.26 -11.73 24.86
N THR A 368 24.33 -12.54 25.35
CA THR A 368 22.93 -12.14 25.45
C THR A 368 22.83 -11.04 26.50
N ALA A 369 22.62 -9.80 26.08
CA ALA A 369 22.17 -8.76 26.99
C ALA A 369 20.88 -9.27 27.65
N GLU A 370 20.89 -9.39 28.98
CA GLU A 370 19.65 -9.55 29.73
C GLU A 370 18.77 -8.35 29.38
N ASP A 371 17.55 -8.61 28.91
CA ASP A 371 16.58 -7.55 28.69
C ASP A 371 16.42 -6.84 30.05
N VAL A 372 16.94 -5.62 30.15
CA VAL A 372 16.59 -4.73 31.25
C VAL A 372 15.11 -4.42 31.03
N ASP A 373 14.25 -5.12 31.78
CA ASP A 373 12.87 -4.72 32.01
C ASP A 373 12.89 -3.31 32.63
N SER A 374 12.92 -2.29 31.79
CA SER A 374 12.80 -0.90 32.21
C SER A 374 12.39 -0.07 31.01
N ASP A 375 11.08 -0.02 30.75
CA ASP A 375 10.38 1.17 30.25
C ASP A 375 10.97 1.89 29.02
N VAL A 376 11.70 1.21 28.13
CA VAL A 376 12.20 1.81 26.87
C VAL A 376 11.08 1.94 25.83
N GLU A 377 9.91 1.32 26.05
CA GLU A 377 8.73 1.50 25.18
C GLU A 377 8.09 2.90 25.28
N GLU A 378 8.51 3.76 26.22
CA GLU A 378 8.00 5.14 26.35
C GLU A 378 8.88 6.21 25.65
N ILE A 379 10.11 5.87 25.24
CA ILE A 379 11.06 6.86 24.69
C ILE A 379 10.92 7.07 23.17
N GLU A 380 10.35 6.12 22.42
CA GLU A 380 10.10 6.30 20.97
C GLU A 380 9.00 7.34 20.65
N GLY A 381 8.26 7.82 21.66
CA GLY A 381 7.25 8.89 21.54
C GLY A 381 7.68 10.27 22.04
N LEU A 382 8.93 10.42 22.53
CA LEU A 382 9.41 11.66 23.17
C LEU A 382 10.63 12.30 22.48
N LEU A 383 11.12 11.74 21.37
CA LEU A 383 12.16 12.37 20.57
C LEU A 383 11.52 13.14 19.42
N ASP A 384 11.05 14.33 19.74
CA ASP A 384 10.78 15.39 18.75
C ASP A 384 12.13 15.79 18.16
N VAL A 385 12.47 15.22 17.00
CA VAL A 385 13.76 15.44 16.31
C VAL A 385 13.93 16.91 15.87
N ASP A 386 12.85 17.70 15.91
CA ASP A 386 12.87 19.15 15.65
C ASP A 386 13.36 20.01 16.83
N GLU A 387 13.34 19.51 18.09
CA GLU A 387 13.75 20.32 19.25
C GLU A 387 15.27 20.26 19.52
N LEU A 388 16.00 19.32 18.90
CA LEU A 388 17.47 19.19 19.00
C LEU A 388 18.25 19.90 17.87
N LEU A 389 17.55 20.49 16.89
CA LEU A 389 18.14 21.33 15.84
C LEU A 389 17.61 22.78 15.86
N GLY A 390 17.31 23.27 17.06
CA GLY A 390 17.12 24.70 17.29
C GLY A 390 18.41 25.48 17.02
N GLY A 391 18.45 26.17 15.88
CA GLY A 391 19.29 27.35 15.70
C GLY A 391 20.38 27.27 14.64
N ILE A 392 20.03 26.91 13.40
CA ILE A 392 20.79 27.38 12.22
C ILE A 392 19.78 27.91 11.20
N ASP A 393 19.61 29.23 11.18
CA ASP A 393 18.86 29.94 10.14
C ASP A 393 19.66 29.88 8.81
N PRO A 394 19.12 29.27 7.74
CA PRO A 394 19.83 29.17 6.46
C PRO A 394 19.85 30.47 5.63
N TYR A 395 19.34 31.60 6.16
CA TYR A 395 19.19 32.85 5.40
C TYR A 395 19.87 34.10 5.99
N GLU A 396 20.89 33.98 6.83
CA GLU A 396 21.84 35.08 7.05
C GLU A 396 22.86 35.17 5.88
N MET A 397 22.40 35.69 4.74
CA MET A 397 23.30 36.20 3.71
C MET A 397 23.92 37.51 4.20
N VAL A 398 25.17 37.42 4.65
CA VAL A 398 26.07 38.56 4.90
C VAL A 398 26.12 39.42 3.65
N ASN A 399 25.60 40.64 3.74
CA ASN A 399 25.69 41.67 2.70
C ASN A 399 27.06 42.36 2.84
N PRO A 400 28.03 42.14 1.92
CA PRO A 400 29.35 42.73 2.05
C PRO A 400 29.36 44.02 1.24
N ASN A 401 28.79 45.10 1.79
CA ASN A 401 29.01 46.50 1.39
C ASN A 401 28.19 47.46 2.26
N GLU A 402 28.57 47.58 3.53
CA GLU A 402 28.36 48.80 4.33
C GLU A 402 29.58 48.93 5.23
N ASP A 403 30.56 49.70 4.76
CA ASP A 403 31.44 50.59 5.54
C ASP A 403 32.67 50.95 4.68
N LEU A 404 32.43 51.85 3.72
CA LEU A 404 33.41 52.84 3.31
C LEU A 404 33.14 54.11 4.11
N VAL A 405 33.84 54.22 5.24
CA VAL A 405 34.58 55.43 5.63
C VAL A 405 36.04 55.04 5.74
#